data_AF-A0A0M4FB26-F1
#
_entry.id   AF-A0A0M4FB26-F1
#
_cell.length_a   1.000
_cell.length_b   1.000
_cell.length_c   1.000
_cell.angle_alpha   90.00
_cell.angle_beta   90.00
_cell.angle_gamma   90.00
#
_symmetry.space_group_name_H-M   'P 1'
#
loop_
_entity.id
_entity.type
_entity.pdbx_description
1 polymer ?
#
loop_
_entity_poly.entity_id
_entity_poly.type
_entity_poly.pdbx_seq_one_letter_code
_entity_poly.pdbx_strand_id
1 'polypeptide(L)'
;RVYHQNRRIYEKSVRVAAADVILSSNPSYTEVKNLLLSIGNLPHEMNKYMMSKIQDILRFEMPASKVIRQAMKDMVSHNYDRFAKVGSSSAYSGFMAQSADVTSTYSLDILYSGSGILRRSNMNIYGASKGAVLHGLQVAIEAQGMESLIAATADEGEEELESFAGMSALLFNVQLRPVTFFRGYSDLMSKMFSMSGEPINVVKGLILLTDHSEVIQLQSGLRANAEFQGGLAIDISGGMEVSLWYRESKTSVNNRGALRTIWHVTVDMDFMRAGVEVSFETEVGLDFVTTVQFSDYPFLVCMQMDKTTFPYSEHLSKYESLSSGKNVVQRKSKKTQVSGSEFPLHQENSNMCKKVFDSSW
;
A
#
# COMPACT_ATOMS: atom_id res chain seq x y z
N ARG A 1 -16.33 -12.83 18.18
CA ARG A 1 -16.70 -12.05 19.40
C ARG A 1 -16.67 -10.56 19.14
N VAL A 2 -15.54 -10.00 18.68
CA VAL A 2 -15.41 -8.56 18.38
C VAL A 2 -16.35 -8.15 17.23
N TYR A 3 -16.23 -8.81 16.08
CA TYR A 3 -17.04 -8.53 14.89
C TYR A 3 -18.56 -8.58 15.14
N HIS A 4 -19.02 -9.67 15.77
CA HIS A 4 -20.44 -9.93 16.09
C HIS A 4 -20.92 -9.24 17.37
N GLN A 5 -20.06 -8.51 18.09
CA GLN A 5 -20.42 -7.73 19.28
C GLN A 5 -21.14 -8.51 20.41
N ASN A 6 -20.89 -9.81 20.58
CA ASN A 6 -21.63 -10.66 21.54
C ASN A 6 -21.56 -10.23 23.02
N ARG A 7 -20.59 -9.37 23.41
CA ARG A 7 -20.35 -8.97 24.80
C ARG A 7 -20.46 -7.46 25.03
N ARG A 8 -19.99 -6.66 24.07
CA ARG A 8 -20.00 -5.21 24.12
C ARG A 8 -19.99 -4.64 22.71
N ILE A 9 -20.35 -3.37 22.60
CA ILE A 9 -20.24 -2.60 21.37
C ILE A 9 -18.76 -2.29 21.10
N TYR A 10 -18.40 -2.34 19.83
CA TYR A 10 -17.07 -2.05 19.30
C TYR A 10 -17.21 -1.14 18.09
N GLU A 11 -16.24 -0.25 17.88
CA GLU A 11 -16.15 0.62 16.71
C GLU A 11 -16.14 -0.17 15.39
N LYS A 12 -16.63 0.46 14.33
CA LYS A 12 -16.72 -0.14 12.99
C LYS A 12 -15.35 -0.52 12.45
N SER A 13 -14.34 0.34 12.63
CA SER A 13 -12.93 0.13 12.25
C SER A 13 -12.36 -1.14 12.87
N VAL A 14 -12.57 -1.34 14.18
CA VAL A 14 -12.09 -2.50 14.95
C VAL A 14 -12.80 -3.78 14.53
N ARG A 15 -14.12 -3.70 14.27
CA ARG A 15 -14.89 -4.86 13.79
C ARG A 15 -14.43 -5.30 12.42
N VAL A 16 -14.27 -4.36 11.49
CA VAL A 16 -13.76 -4.62 10.15
C VAL A 16 -12.37 -5.23 10.20
N ALA A 17 -11.46 -4.68 11.02
CA ALA A 17 -10.13 -5.25 11.23
C ALA A 17 -10.20 -6.71 11.70
N ALA A 18 -11.08 -7.01 12.65
CA ALA A 18 -11.26 -8.37 13.15
C ALA A 18 -11.80 -9.32 12.06
N ALA A 19 -12.66 -8.85 11.15
CA ALA A 19 -13.13 -9.64 10.02
C ALA A 19 -12.00 -9.91 9.01
N ASP A 20 -11.18 -8.91 8.71
CA ASP A 20 -10.05 -9.06 7.79
C ASP A 20 -9.02 -10.08 8.32
N VAL A 21 -8.74 -10.07 9.63
CA VAL A 21 -7.88 -11.06 10.27
C VAL A 21 -8.47 -12.46 10.18
N ILE A 22 -9.78 -12.62 10.40
CA ILE A 22 -10.45 -13.93 10.26
C ILE A 22 -10.34 -14.44 8.81
N LEU A 23 -10.64 -13.57 7.83
CA LEU A 23 -10.62 -13.94 6.41
C LEU A 23 -9.20 -14.25 5.90
N SER A 24 -8.15 -13.66 6.48
CA SER A 24 -6.76 -13.94 6.12
C SER A 24 -6.16 -15.15 6.85
N SER A 25 -6.72 -15.55 8.00
CA SER A 25 -6.15 -16.58 8.88
C SER A 25 -6.77 -17.97 8.67
N ASN A 26 -6.89 -18.41 7.41
CA ASN A 26 -7.47 -19.73 7.04
C ASN A 26 -8.82 -20.03 7.75
N PRO A 27 -9.89 -19.29 7.41
CA PRO A 27 -11.14 -19.33 8.15
C PRO A 27 -11.89 -20.66 7.98
N SER A 28 -12.57 -21.08 9.05
CA SER A 28 -13.47 -22.24 8.99
C SER A 28 -14.78 -21.93 8.25
N TYR A 29 -15.46 -22.98 7.78
CA TYR A 29 -16.76 -22.85 7.11
C TYR A 29 -17.78 -22.07 7.96
N THR A 30 -17.86 -22.35 9.26
CA THR A 30 -18.81 -21.71 10.17
C THR A 30 -18.50 -20.23 10.37
N GLU A 31 -17.22 -19.85 10.45
CA GLU A 31 -16.82 -18.45 10.55
C GLU A 31 -17.20 -17.68 9.28
N VAL A 32 -16.87 -18.22 8.11
CA VAL A 32 -17.24 -17.61 6.82
C VAL A 32 -18.75 -17.49 6.67
N LYS A 33 -19.50 -18.54 7.03
CA LYS A 33 -20.97 -18.52 6.96
C LYS A 33 -21.58 -17.46 7.87
N ASN A 34 -21.07 -17.31 9.11
CA ASN A 34 -21.56 -16.28 10.02
C ASN A 34 -21.23 -14.86 9.53
N LEU A 35 -20.07 -14.66 8.91
CA LEU A 35 -19.73 -13.38 8.28
C LEU A 35 -20.70 -13.07 7.12
N LEU A 36 -20.92 -14.02 6.21
CA LEU A 36 -21.86 -13.87 5.09
C LEU A 36 -23.30 -13.55 5.56
N LEU A 37 -23.78 -14.24 6.60
CA LEU A 37 -25.11 -14.03 7.17
C LEU A 37 -25.27 -12.67 7.88
N SER A 38 -24.17 -12.02 8.26
CA SER A 38 -24.21 -10.69 8.84
C SER A 38 -24.36 -9.59 7.80
N ILE A 39 -23.99 -9.81 6.53
CA ILE A 39 -24.13 -8.83 5.46
C ILE A 39 -25.62 -8.55 5.21
N GLY A 40 -26.04 -7.32 5.46
CA GLY A 40 -27.43 -6.86 5.48
C GLY A 40 -27.91 -6.42 6.86
N ASN A 41 -27.25 -6.88 7.93
CA ASN A 41 -27.59 -6.56 9.33
C ASN A 41 -26.52 -5.67 10.00
N LEU A 42 -25.54 -5.16 9.25
CA LEU A 42 -24.50 -4.24 9.73
C LEU A 42 -24.89 -2.79 9.39
N PRO A 43 -24.18 -1.79 9.94
CA PRO A 43 -24.30 -0.40 9.49
C PRO A 43 -24.04 -0.25 7.98
N HIS A 44 -24.60 0.79 7.36
CA HIS A 44 -24.63 1.01 5.91
C HIS A 44 -23.28 0.74 5.21
N GLU A 45 -22.24 1.50 5.55
CA GLU A 45 -20.91 1.37 4.95
C GLU A 45 -20.19 0.07 5.32
N MET A 46 -20.47 -0.49 6.49
CA MET A 46 -19.88 -1.76 6.90
C MET A 46 -20.45 -2.93 6.09
N ASN A 47 -21.73 -2.90 5.70
CA ASN A 47 -22.30 -3.89 4.77
C ASN A 47 -21.59 -3.85 3.43
N LYS A 48 -21.41 -2.63 2.88
CA LYS A 48 -20.75 -2.43 1.60
C LYS A 48 -19.29 -2.89 1.66
N TYR A 49 -18.54 -2.52 2.71
CA TYR A 49 -17.16 -2.98 2.91
C TYR A 49 -17.05 -4.50 2.92
N MET A 50 -17.87 -5.18 3.75
CA MET A 50 -17.82 -6.64 3.88
C MET A 50 -18.18 -7.35 2.57
N MET A 51 -19.17 -6.82 1.84
CA MET A 51 -19.53 -7.33 0.52
C MET A 51 -18.36 -7.16 -0.47
N SER A 52 -17.79 -5.96 -0.57
CA SER A 52 -16.65 -5.66 -1.44
C SER A 52 -15.44 -6.55 -1.10
N LYS A 53 -15.15 -6.77 0.18
CA LYS A 53 -14.04 -7.63 0.63
C LYS A 53 -14.21 -9.09 0.20
N ILE A 54 -15.42 -9.63 0.33
CA ILE A 54 -15.72 -10.99 -0.12
C ILE A 54 -15.61 -11.12 -1.63
N GLN A 55 -16.12 -10.13 -2.38
CA GLN A 55 -15.99 -10.09 -3.84
C GLN A 55 -14.52 -10.02 -4.26
N ASP A 56 -13.70 -9.23 -3.58
CA ASP A 56 -12.27 -9.14 -3.86
C ASP A 56 -11.55 -10.46 -3.60
N ILE A 57 -11.83 -11.12 -2.47
CA ILE A 57 -11.27 -12.45 -2.16
C ILE A 57 -11.61 -13.48 -3.25
N LEU A 58 -12.85 -13.46 -3.77
CA LEU A 58 -13.29 -14.38 -4.81
C LEU A 58 -12.64 -14.08 -6.17
N ARG A 59 -12.52 -12.80 -6.50
CA ARG A 59 -11.95 -12.29 -7.77
C ARG A 59 -10.44 -12.49 -7.83
N PHE A 60 -9.74 -12.21 -6.73
CA PHE A 60 -8.28 -12.32 -6.62
C PHE A 60 -7.82 -13.72 -6.17
N GLU A 61 -8.75 -14.65 -5.99
CA GLU A 61 -8.50 -16.05 -5.60
C GLU A 61 -7.63 -16.22 -4.35
N MET A 62 -7.85 -15.38 -3.33
CA MET A 62 -7.12 -15.46 -2.07
C MET A 62 -7.37 -16.81 -1.35
N PRO A 63 -6.57 -17.20 -0.35
CA PRO A 63 -6.66 -18.53 0.29
C PRO A 63 -8.07 -18.90 0.80
N ALA A 64 -8.83 -17.94 1.33
CA ALA A 64 -10.19 -18.16 1.82
C ALA A 64 -11.25 -18.38 0.72
N SER A 65 -10.91 -18.15 -0.55
CA SER A 65 -11.84 -18.21 -1.69
C SER A 65 -12.57 -19.55 -1.79
N LYS A 66 -11.89 -20.68 -1.54
CA LYS A 66 -12.49 -22.03 -1.60
C LYS A 66 -13.61 -22.20 -0.56
N VAL A 67 -13.35 -21.78 0.68
CA VAL A 67 -14.31 -21.89 1.79
C VAL A 67 -15.49 -20.94 1.57
N ILE A 68 -15.23 -19.73 1.06
CA ILE A 68 -16.28 -18.77 0.69
C ILE A 68 -17.15 -19.31 -0.43
N ARG A 69 -16.57 -19.84 -1.51
CA ARG A 69 -17.34 -20.48 -2.61
C ARG A 69 -18.20 -21.64 -2.09
N GLN A 70 -17.70 -22.40 -1.12
CA GLN A 70 -18.48 -23.46 -0.47
C GLN A 70 -19.65 -22.91 0.36
N ALA A 71 -19.43 -21.88 1.17
CA ALA A 71 -20.47 -21.24 1.97
C ALA A 71 -21.53 -20.54 1.09
N MET A 72 -21.13 -19.98 -0.05
CA MET A 72 -22.03 -19.31 -1.01
C MET A 72 -22.88 -20.27 -1.85
N LYS A 73 -22.72 -21.59 -1.72
CA LYS A 73 -23.66 -22.55 -2.33
C LYS A 73 -25.06 -22.46 -1.73
N ASP A 74 -25.16 -22.02 -0.47
CA ASP A 74 -26.44 -21.85 0.20
C ASP A 74 -27.08 -20.51 -0.24
N MET A 75 -28.30 -20.57 -0.79
CA MET A 75 -29.05 -19.40 -1.27
C MET A 75 -29.37 -18.39 -0.16
N VAL A 76 -29.43 -18.83 1.09
CA VAL A 76 -29.67 -17.96 2.25
C VAL A 76 -28.52 -16.99 2.48
N SER A 77 -27.28 -17.43 2.22
CA SER A 77 -26.08 -16.61 2.33
C SER A 77 -25.71 -15.90 1.02
N HIS A 78 -26.08 -16.45 -0.13
CA HIS A 78 -25.78 -15.88 -1.43
C HIS A 78 -27.06 -15.62 -2.22
N ASN A 79 -27.51 -14.37 -2.17
CA ASN A 79 -28.65 -13.86 -2.93
C ASN A 79 -28.44 -12.39 -3.29
N TYR A 80 -29.23 -11.90 -4.25
CA TYR A 80 -29.14 -10.53 -4.74
C TYR A 80 -29.47 -9.51 -3.64
N ASP A 81 -30.35 -9.83 -2.68
CA ASP A 81 -30.69 -8.93 -1.58
C ASP A 81 -29.48 -8.63 -0.68
N ARG A 82 -28.68 -9.67 -0.34
CA ARG A 82 -27.46 -9.52 0.44
C ARG A 82 -26.30 -8.92 -0.35
N PHE A 83 -26.20 -9.23 -1.65
CA PHE A 83 -25.09 -8.79 -2.51
C PHE A 83 -25.43 -7.56 -3.39
N ALA A 84 -26.53 -6.85 -3.11
CA ALA A 84 -26.84 -5.56 -3.72
C ALA A 84 -26.82 -4.46 -2.66
N LYS A 85 -25.65 -4.24 -2.04
CA LYS A 85 -25.47 -3.18 -1.03
C LYS A 85 -24.94 -1.91 -1.67
N VAL A 86 -25.57 -0.81 -1.30
CA VAL A 86 -25.18 0.56 -1.67
C VAL A 86 -24.21 1.09 -0.60
N GLY A 87 -23.31 1.97 -0.99
CA GLY A 87 -22.31 2.62 -0.14
C GLY A 87 -21.05 2.95 -0.92
N SER A 88 -20.14 3.73 -0.33
CA SER A 88 -18.88 4.15 -0.96
C SER A 88 -17.68 3.27 -0.56
N SER A 89 -17.82 2.43 0.46
CA SER A 89 -16.74 1.56 0.93
C SER A 89 -16.33 0.52 -0.12
N SER A 90 -15.04 0.22 -0.19
CA SER A 90 -14.47 -0.61 -1.25
C SER A 90 -13.30 -1.43 -0.78
N ALA A 91 -13.02 -2.52 -1.50
CA ALA A 91 -11.87 -3.38 -1.30
C ALA A 91 -11.42 -3.88 -2.67
N TYR A 92 -10.13 -3.78 -2.97
CA TYR A 92 -9.60 -4.15 -4.28
C TYR A 92 -8.15 -4.60 -4.19
N SER A 93 -7.86 -5.75 -4.78
CA SER A 93 -6.49 -6.25 -4.98
C SER A 93 -6.14 -6.36 -6.46
N GLY A 94 -4.88 -6.07 -6.80
CA GLY A 94 -4.37 -6.13 -8.17
C GLY A 94 -2.89 -6.51 -8.24
N PHE A 95 -2.41 -6.80 -9.45
CA PHE A 95 -1.00 -7.08 -9.71
C PHE A 95 -0.27 -5.81 -10.13
N MET A 96 0.86 -5.51 -9.48
CA MET A 96 1.81 -4.49 -9.96
C MET A 96 2.78 -5.08 -10.98
N ALA A 97 3.24 -6.31 -10.73
CA ALA A 97 4.12 -7.05 -11.62
C ALA A 97 3.89 -8.56 -11.43
N GLN A 98 3.87 -9.30 -12.53
CA GLN A 98 3.74 -10.76 -12.51
C GLN A 98 4.80 -11.38 -13.43
N SER A 99 5.73 -12.10 -12.83
CA SER A 99 6.76 -12.89 -13.51
C SER A 99 6.69 -14.34 -13.03
N ALA A 100 7.43 -15.24 -13.68
CA ALA A 100 7.48 -16.66 -13.31
C ALA A 100 7.99 -16.88 -11.87
N ASP A 101 8.95 -16.07 -11.42
CA ASP A 101 9.59 -16.23 -10.11
C ASP A 101 9.16 -15.21 -9.05
N VAL A 102 8.59 -14.08 -9.47
CA VAL A 102 8.26 -12.95 -8.60
C VAL A 102 6.89 -12.39 -8.96
N THR A 103 6.04 -12.23 -7.95
CA THR A 103 4.75 -11.55 -8.05
C THR A 103 4.71 -10.38 -7.09
N SER A 104 4.28 -9.23 -7.56
CA SER A 104 4.06 -8.03 -6.75
C SER A 104 2.61 -7.64 -6.85
N THR A 105 1.95 -7.48 -5.71
CA THR A 105 0.53 -7.19 -5.60
C THR A 105 0.30 -5.94 -4.77
N TYR A 106 -0.77 -5.22 -5.08
CA TYR A 106 -1.25 -4.11 -4.27
C TYR A 106 -2.69 -4.38 -3.84
N SER A 107 -3.07 -3.90 -2.67
CA SER A 107 -4.44 -3.92 -2.17
C SER A 107 -4.82 -2.56 -1.62
N LEU A 108 -6.03 -2.10 -1.90
CA LEU A 108 -6.61 -0.89 -1.34
C LEU A 108 -7.98 -1.21 -0.74
N ASP A 109 -8.08 -1.09 0.58
CA ASP A 109 -9.30 -1.30 1.35
C ASP A 109 -9.73 0.01 2.00
N ILE A 110 -10.95 0.47 1.75
CA ILE A 110 -11.47 1.76 2.20
C ILE A 110 -12.81 1.58 2.90
N LEU A 111 -12.88 2.08 4.12
CA LEU A 111 -14.08 2.16 4.94
C LEU A 111 -14.47 3.63 5.13
N TYR A 112 -15.69 3.96 4.73
CA TYR A 112 -16.32 5.25 4.99
C TYR A 112 -17.22 5.20 6.23
N SER A 113 -17.50 6.36 6.79
CA SER A 113 -18.60 6.61 7.73
C SER A 113 -19.91 6.80 6.99
N GLY A 114 -21.04 6.74 7.70
CA GLY A 114 -22.36 7.01 7.13
C GLY A 114 -22.53 8.43 6.57
N SER A 115 -21.69 9.37 7.00
CA SER A 115 -21.62 10.74 6.49
C SER A 115 -20.78 10.88 5.20
N GLY A 116 -20.16 9.80 4.72
CA GLY A 116 -19.29 9.81 3.54
C GLY A 116 -17.86 10.25 3.82
N ILE A 117 -17.48 10.48 5.08
CA ILE A 117 -16.09 10.77 5.47
C ILE A 117 -15.28 9.47 5.56
N LEU A 118 -14.05 9.49 5.06
CA LEU A 118 -13.10 8.39 5.19
C LEU A 118 -12.86 8.07 6.67
N ARG A 119 -13.13 6.83 7.10
CA ARG A 119 -12.78 6.36 8.44
C ARG A 119 -11.46 5.63 8.47
N ARG A 120 -11.23 4.77 7.48
CA ARG A 120 -9.99 4.02 7.37
C ARG A 120 -9.69 3.69 5.91
N SER A 121 -8.47 3.94 5.49
CA SER A 121 -7.91 3.46 4.24
C SER A 121 -6.68 2.63 4.55
N ASN A 122 -6.58 1.42 3.99
CA ASN A 122 -5.36 0.61 4.05
C ASN A 122 -4.89 0.31 2.64
N MET A 123 -3.71 0.80 2.31
CA MET A 123 -2.97 0.42 1.13
C MET A 123 -1.87 -0.55 1.54
N ASN A 124 -1.81 -1.73 0.93
CA ASN A 124 -0.71 -2.68 1.11
C ASN A 124 -0.05 -2.99 -0.22
N ILE A 125 1.26 -3.20 -0.19
CA ILE A 125 2.05 -3.71 -1.30
C ILE A 125 2.80 -4.94 -0.78
N TYR A 126 2.59 -6.08 -1.44
CA TYR A 126 3.24 -7.34 -1.13
C TYR A 126 4.14 -7.76 -2.29
N GLY A 127 5.32 -8.27 -1.96
CA GLY A 127 6.18 -9.00 -2.89
C GLY A 127 6.20 -10.47 -2.50
N ALA A 128 5.98 -11.37 -3.44
CA ALA A 128 6.07 -12.80 -3.22
C ALA A 128 7.04 -13.45 -4.22
N SER A 129 7.86 -14.38 -3.73
CA SER A 129 8.78 -15.18 -4.55
C SER A 129 8.97 -16.55 -3.94
N LYS A 130 8.85 -17.61 -4.75
CA LYS A 130 9.09 -19.02 -4.36
C LYS A 130 8.49 -19.43 -2.99
N GLY A 131 7.29 -18.94 -2.69
CA GLY A 131 6.55 -19.22 -1.45
C GLY A 131 6.87 -18.29 -0.27
N ALA A 132 7.90 -17.45 -0.36
CA ALA A 132 8.13 -16.36 0.60
C ALA A 132 7.29 -15.15 0.23
N VAL A 133 6.68 -14.50 1.23
CA VAL A 133 5.90 -13.27 1.08
C VAL A 133 6.52 -12.19 1.97
N LEU A 134 6.72 -11.02 1.42
CA LEU A 134 7.26 -9.83 2.07
C LEU A 134 6.21 -8.72 2.02
N HIS A 135 5.86 -8.18 3.18
CA HIS A 135 5.05 -6.97 3.27
C HIS A 135 5.98 -5.78 3.03
N GLY A 136 6.04 -5.32 1.79
CA GLY A 136 6.97 -4.27 1.38
C GLY A 136 6.58 -2.92 1.94
N LEU A 137 5.32 -2.53 1.75
CA LEU A 137 4.79 -1.25 2.23
C LEU A 137 3.34 -1.41 2.69
N GLN A 138 3.01 -0.80 3.82
CA GLN A 138 1.65 -0.47 4.21
C GLN A 138 1.57 1.03 4.46
N VAL A 139 0.52 1.65 3.97
CA VAL A 139 0.11 2.99 4.38
C VAL A 139 -1.34 2.90 4.80
N ALA A 140 -1.60 3.17 6.08
CA ALA A 140 -2.94 3.21 6.63
C ALA A 140 -3.25 4.63 7.11
N ILE A 141 -4.37 5.17 6.64
CA ILE A 141 -4.89 6.48 7.02
C ILE A 141 -6.14 6.25 7.83
N GLU A 142 -6.22 6.92 8.98
CA GLU A 142 -7.37 6.86 9.88
C GLU A 142 -7.87 8.28 10.12
N ALA A 143 -9.19 8.46 10.09
CA ALA A 143 -9.81 9.73 10.44
C ALA A 143 -11.14 9.51 11.18
N GLN A 144 -11.49 10.47 12.03
CA GLN A 144 -12.70 10.45 12.85
C GLN A 144 -13.09 11.86 13.31
N GLY A 145 -14.37 12.06 13.67
CA GLY A 145 -14.85 13.30 14.27
C GLY A 145 -14.75 14.52 13.34
N MET A 146 -14.83 14.31 12.02
CA MET A 146 -14.74 15.36 11.00
C MET A 146 -16.11 15.73 10.44
N GLU A 147 -17.17 15.08 10.90
CA GLU A 147 -18.55 15.27 10.45
C GLU A 147 -19.03 16.70 10.68
N SER A 148 -18.60 17.32 11.78
CA SER A 148 -18.88 18.71 12.11
C SER A 148 -18.32 19.72 11.09
N LEU A 149 -17.25 19.39 10.36
CA LEU A 149 -16.63 20.29 9.37
C LEU A 149 -17.50 20.46 8.12
N ILE A 150 -18.30 19.46 7.80
CA ILE A 150 -19.17 19.42 6.61
C ILE A 150 -20.65 19.57 6.99
N ALA A 151 -20.93 19.99 8.22
CA ALA A 151 -22.28 20.06 8.79
C ALA A 151 -23.07 18.74 8.69
N ALA A 152 -22.37 17.60 8.75
CA ALA A 152 -22.98 16.27 8.81
C ALA A 152 -23.11 15.80 10.26
N THR A 153 -24.05 14.89 10.49
CA THR A 153 -24.21 14.22 11.79
C THR A 153 -23.26 13.03 11.90
N ALA A 154 -22.64 12.86 13.06
CA ALA A 154 -21.87 11.67 13.37
C ALA A 154 -22.76 10.42 13.37
N ASP A 155 -22.16 9.26 13.12
CA ASP A 155 -22.86 7.99 13.22
C ASP A 155 -23.18 7.65 14.69
N GLU A 156 -24.21 6.83 14.93
CA GLU A 156 -24.57 6.40 16.29
C GLU A 156 -23.36 5.82 17.05
N GLY A 157 -23.07 6.40 18.22
CA GLY A 157 -21.94 6.02 19.07
C GLY A 157 -20.62 6.74 18.76
N GLU A 158 -20.62 7.66 17.81
CA GLU A 158 -19.43 8.42 17.38
C GLU A 158 -19.56 9.95 17.65
N GLU A 159 -20.62 10.38 18.35
CA GLU A 159 -20.91 11.80 18.63
C GLU A 159 -19.88 12.46 19.56
N GLU A 160 -19.27 11.70 20.48
CA GLU A 160 -18.26 12.21 21.43
C GLU A 160 -16.82 12.05 20.91
N LEU A 161 -16.62 11.61 19.67
CA LEU A 161 -15.28 11.44 19.12
C LEU A 161 -14.63 12.78 18.77
N GLU A 162 -13.46 13.02 19.35
CA GLU A 162 -12.60 14.15 19.00
C GLU A 162 -12.11 14.04 17.55
N SER A 163 -12.11 15.17 16.83
CA SER A 163 -11.56 15.27 15.48
C SER A 163 -10.11 14.79 15.44
N PHE A 164 -9.83 13.75 14.67
CA PHE A 164 -8.50 13.16 14.59
C PHE A 164 -8.25 12.67 13.18
N ALA A 165 -7.02 12.88 12.69
CA ALA A 165 -6.50 12.19 11.52
C ALA A 165 -5.05 11.79 11.76
N GLY A 166 -4.72 10.57 11.35
CA GLY A 166 -3.39 10.00 11.48
C GLY A 166 -3.03 9.09 10.33
N MET A 167 -1.73 8.87 10.19
CA MET A 167 -1.16 7.91 9.26
C MET A 167 -0.27 6.95 10.03
N SER A 168 -0.42 5.65 9.75
CA SER A 168 0.52 4.63 10.17
C SER A 168 1.12 3.96 8.94
N ALA A 169 2.39 3.60 9.03
CA ALA A 169 3.10 2.98 7.93
C ALA A 169 3.87 1.76 8.41
N LEU A 170 3.94 0.73 7.57
CA LEU A 170 4.81 -0.41 7.76
C LEU A 170 5.73 -0.52 6.55
N LEU A 171 7.00 -0.77 6.79
CA LEU A 171 8.02 -0.87 5.76
C LEU A 171 8.84 -2.14 5.97
N PHE A 172 8.85 -3.05 4.98
CA PHE A 172 9.55 -4.34 5.05
C PHE A 172 9.29 -5.11 6.36
N ASN A 173 8.01 -5.32 6.70
CA ASN A 173 7.54 -5.93 7.95
C ASN A 173 7.83 -5.12 9.24
N VAL A 174 8.43 -3.93 9.18
CA VAL A 174 8.68 -3.08 10.34
C VAL A 174 7.61 -2.01 10.46
N GLN A 175 6.84 -2.06 11.55
CA GLN A 175 5.85 -1.02 11.87
C GLN A 175 6.58 0.27 12.29
N LEU A 176 6.37 1.35 11.53
CA LEU A 176 6.87 2.67 11.87
C LEU A 176 5.96 3.35 12.91
N ARG A 177 6.53 4.32 13.65
CA ARG A 177 5.77 5.14 14.60
C ARG A 177 4.68 5.91 13.83
N PRO A 178 3.39 5.80 14.24
CA PRO A 178 2.33 6.56 13.62
C PRO A 178 2.56 8.07 13.72
N VAL A 179 2.17 8.78 12.67
CA VAL A 179 2.22 10.25 12.58
C VAL A 179 0.80 10.77 12.67
N THR A 180 0.56 11.68 13.62
CA THR A 180 -0.74 12.34 13.78
C THR A 180 -0.75 13.63 12.98
N PHE A 181 -1.63 13.73 11.99
CA PHE A 181 -1.79 14.95 11.20
C PHE A 181 -2.44 16.04 12.03
N PHE A 182 -3.46 15.74 12.82
CA PHE A 182 -4.00 16.65 13.82
C PHE A 182 -4.77 15.87 14.89
N ARG A 183 -4.93 16.50 16.05
CA ARG A 183 -5.81 16.00 17.11
C ARG A 183 -6.55 17.16 17.77
N GLY A 184 -7.87 17.07 17.77
CA GLY A 184 -8.75 18.12 18.23
C GLY A 184 -9.02 19.17 17.14
N TYR A 185 -10.16 19.82 17.26
CA TYR A 185 -10.61 20.84 16.31
C TYR A 185 -9.66 22.05 16.27
N SER A 186 -9.09 22.45 17.40
CA SER A 186 -8.16 23.59 17.48
C SER A 186 -6.87 23.35 16.69
N ASP A 187 -6.30 22.15 16.79
CA ASP A 187 -5.07 21.78 16.07
C ASP A 187 -5.34 21.67 14.56
N LEU A 188 -6.48 21.08 14.18
CA LEU A 188 -6.94 21.04 12.80
C LEU A 188 -7.02 22.44 12.18
N MET A 189 -7.72 23.37 12.84
CA MET A 189 -7.88 24.73 12.33
C MET A 189 -6.53 25.45 12.26
N SER A 190 -5.68 25.27 13.26
CA SER A 190 -4.32 25.83 13.26
C SER A 190 -3.52 25.34 12.04
N LYS A 191 -3.57 24.03 11.75
CA LYS A 191 -2.84 23.45 10.62
C LYS A 191 -3.41 23.89 9.27
N MET A 192 -4.73 23.93 9.14
CA MET A 192 -5.42 24.42 7.94
C MET A 192 -5.01 25.87 7.59
N PHE A 193 -4.93 26.76 8.59
CA PHE A 193 -4.51 28.15 8.35
C PHE A 193 -3.01 28.32 8.12
N SER A 194 -2.19 27.37 8.60
CA SER A 194 -0.73 27.40 8.41
C SER A 194 -0.23 26.66 7.16
N MET A 195 -1.08 25.87 6.49
CA MET A 195 -0.69 25.04 5.36
C MET A 195 -0.44 25.89 4.11
N SER A 196 0.79 25.81 3.58
CA SER A 196 1.22 26.49 2.36
C SER A 196 0.95 25.71 1.06
N GLY A 197 0.30 24.54 1.14
CA GLY A 197 0.11 23.64 -0.01
C GLY A 197 1.38 22.87 -0.44
N GLU A 198 2.54 23.17 0.14
CA GLU A 198 3.78 22.48 -0.18
C GLU A 198 3.83 21.06 0.43
N PRO A 199 4.40 20.07 -0.28
CA PRO A 199 4.55 18.71 0.25
C PRO A 199 5.45 18.68 1.49
N ILE A 200 4.96 18.06 2.56
CA ILE A 200 5.70 17.87 3.81
C ILE A 200 6.34 16.49 3.78
N ASN A 201 7.66 16.42 3.98
CA ASN A 201 8.38 15.15 4.11
C ASN A 201 7.95 14.43 5.40
N VAL A 202 7.48 13.20 5.26
CA VAL A 202 7.05 12.35 6.39
C VAL A 202 8.14 11.37 6.78
N VAL A 203 8.78 10.72 5.80
CA VAL A 203 9.84 9.73 6.04
C VAL A 203 10.93 9.94 5.02
N LYS A 204 12.18 10.08 5.48
CA LYS A 204 13.36 10.13 4.62
C LYS A 204 14.49 9.33 5.25
N GLY A 205 15.08 8.41 4.50
CA GLY A 205 16.14 7.56 5.03
C GLY A 205 16.82 6.68 4.01
N LEU A 206 17.97 6.15 4.42
CA LEU A 206 18.73 5.13 3.70
C LEU A 206 18.68 3.84 4.53
N ILE A 207 18.32 2.74 3.88
CA ILE A 207 18.13 1.44 4.50
C ILE A 207 19.01 0.43 3.79
N LEU A 208 19.88 -0.26 4.52
CA LEU A 208 20.59 -1.42 4.02
C LEU A 208 19.66 -2.64 4.13
N LEU A 209 19.06 -3.04 3.00
CA LEU A 209 18.09 -4.14 2.94
C LEU A 209 18.74 -5.51 3.03
N THR A 210 19.90 -5.67 2.39
CA THR A 210 20.64 -6.93 2.36
C THR A 210 22.12 -6.61 2.46
N ASP A 211 22.79 -7.34 3.33
CA ASP A 211 24.23 -7.29 3.52
C ASP A 211 24.68 -8.72 3.75
N HIS A 212 25.26 -9.31 2.71
CA HIS A 212 25.75 -10.67 2.72
C HIS A 212 27.22 -10.63 2.34
N SER A 213 28.06 -11.24 3.16
CA SER A 213 29.49 -11.38 2.91
C SER A 213 29.90 -12.79 3.25
N GLU A 214 30.49 -13.48 2.28
CA GLU A 214 30.96 -14.85 2.43
C GLU A 214 32.39 -14.98 1.89
N VAL A 215 33.27 -15.51 2.73
CA VAL A 215 34.63 -15.87 2.34
C VAL A 215 34.67 -17.37 2.07
N ILE A 216 34.83 -17.73 0.79
CA ILE A 216 34.82 -19.11 0.31
C ILE A 216 36.27 -19.54 0.04
N GLN A 217 36.70 -20.60 0.72
CA GLN A 217 37.96 -21.27 0.43
C GLN A 217 37.75 -22.25 -0.74
N LEU A 218 38.33 -21.93 -1.90
CA LEU A 218 38.20 -22.77 -3.08
C LEU A 218 39.02 -24.06 -2.95
N GLN A 219 38.61 -25.13 -3.64
CA GLN A 219 39.36 -26.39 -3.69
C GLN A 219 40.78 -26.23 -4.23
N SER A 220 41.04 -25.17 -5.00
CA SER A 220 42.37 -24.80 -5.48
C SER A 220 43.30 -24.23 -4.39
N GLY A 221 42.79 -23.94 -3.19
CA GLY A 221 43.53 -23.27 -2.12
C GLY A 221 43.44 -21.73 -2.15
N LEU A 222 42.76 -21.15 -3.14
CA LEU A 222 42.56 -19.70 -3.25
C LEU A 222 41.39 -19.21 -2.39
N ARG A 223 41.45 -17.94 -1.97
CA ARG A 223 40.37 -17.27 -1.25
C ARG A 223 39.49 -16.49 -2.22
N ALA A 224 38.22 -16.83 -2.25
CA ALA A 224 37.19 -16.05 -2.92
C ALA A 224 36.37 -15.29 -1.88
N ASN A 225 36.07 -14.02 -2.12
CA ASN A 225 35.16 -13.23 -1.31
C ASN A 225 33.96 -12.83 -2.18
N ALA A 226 32.76 -13.15 -1.70
CA ALA A 226 31.51 -12.81 -2.34
C ALA A 226 30.71 -11.88 -1.41
N GLU A 227 30.51 -10.65 -1.86
CA GLU A 227 29.76 -9.62 -1.16
C GLU A 227 28.52 -9.25 -1.99
N PHE A 228 27.37 -9.22 -1.32
CA PHE A 228 26.11 -8.78 -1.89
C PHE A 228 25.47 -7.76 -0.95
N GLN A 229 25.34 -6.54 -1.44
CA GLN A 229 24.77 -5.43 -0.70
C GLN A 229 23.60 -4.83 -1.47
N GLY A 230 22.54 -4.47 -0.77
CA GLY A 230 21.40 -3.77 -1.35
C GLY A 230 20.96 -2.65 -0.43
N GLY A 231 21.07 -1.42 -0.94
CA GLY A 231 20.61 -0.21 -0.26
C GLY A 231 19.34 0.32 -0.93
N LEU A 232 18.41 0.80 -0.11
CA LEU A 232 17.22 1.50 -0.55
C LEU A 232 17.17 2.88 0.11
N ALA A 233 17.11 3.92 -0.71
CA ALA A 233 16.72 5.25 -0.28
C ALA A 233 15.20 5.39 -0.39
N ILE A 234 14.57 5.98 0.62
CA ILE A 234 13.13 6.26 0.61
C ILE A 234 12.91 7.72 0.97
N ASP A 235 12.01 8.36 0.23
CA ASP A 235 11.50 9.71 0.48
C ASP A 235 9.97 9.71 0.29
N ILE A 236 9.23 9.72 1.39
CA ILE A 236 7.77 9.80 1.41
C ILE A 236 7.39 11.21 1.83
N SER A 237 6.62 11.88 0.98
CA SER A 237 6.08 13.21 1.23
C SER A 237 4.57 13.24 1.01
N GLY A 238 3.88 14.12 1.74
CA GLY A 238 2.44 14.31 1.63
C GLY A 238 2.10 15.78 1.44
N GLY A 239 1.29 16.08 0.43
CA GLY A 239 0.68 17.39 0.20
C GLY A 239 -0.83 17.31 0.35
N MET A 240 -1.44 18.41 0.81
CA MET A 240 -2.88 18.56 0.85
C MET A 240 -3.26 19.99 0.50
N GLU A 241 -4.26 20.12 -0.35
CA GLU A 241 -4.87 21.39 -0.76
C GLU A 241 -6.36 21.28 -0.49
N VAL A 242 -6.90 22.18 0.35
CA VAL A 242 -8.32 22.22 0.67
C VAL A 242 -8.86 23.58 0.28
N SER A 243 -9.86 23.60 -0.60
CA SER A 243 -10.62 24.80 -0.92
C SER A 243 -12.07 24.67 -0.47
N LEU A 244 -12.42 25.41 0.59
CA LEU A 244 -13.81 25.49 1.03
C LEU A 244 -14.71 26.23 0.04
N TRP A 245 -14.15 27.15 -0.76
CA TRP A 245 -14.91 27.91 -1.76
C TRP A 245 -15.29 27.05 -2.96
N TYR A 246 -14.33 26.30 -3.50
CA TYR A 246 -14.57 25.34 -4.59
C TYR A 246 -15.13 24.00 -4.10
N ARG A 247 -15.23 23.81 -2.77
CA ARG A 247 -15.70 22.58 -2.11
C ARG A 247 -14.94 21.35 -2.63
N GLU A 248 -13.64 21.52 -2.80
CA GLU A 248 -12.71 20.54 -3.35
C GLU A 248 -11.51 20.34 -2.41
N SER A 249 -11.07 19.10 -2.28
CA SER A 249 -9.88 18.72 -1.55
C SER A 249 -9.03 17.81 -2.41
N LYS A 250 -7.76 18.17 -2.60
CA LYS A 250 -6.77 17.35 -3.29
C LYS A 250 -5.69 16.94 -2.31
N THR A 251 -5.41 15.66 -2.23
CA THR A 251 -4.32 15.12 -1.42
C THR A 251 -3.38 14.36 -2.34
N SER A 252 -2.08 14.55 -2.14
CA SER A 252 -1.04 13.83 -2.86
C SER A 252 -0.09 13.19 -1.87
N VAL A 253 0.19 11.90 -2.07
CA VAL A 253 1.22 11.17 -1.33
C VAL A 253 2.23 10.70 -2.35
N ASN A 254 3.41 11.33 -2.33
CA ASN A 254 4.49 11.03 -3.25
C ASN A 254 5.49 10.12 -2.55
N ASN A 255 5.64 8.90 -3.07
CA ASN A 255 6.60 7.93 -2.58
C ASN A 255 7.71 7.75 -3.62
N ARG A 256 8.91 8.24 -3.29
CA ARG A 256 10.09 8.06 -4.12
C ARG A 256 11.03 7.07 -3.44
N GLY A 257 11.52 6.10 -4.19
CA GLY A 257 12.47 5.10 -3.73
C GLY A 257 13.60 4.92 -4.72
N ALA A 258 14.85 4.87 -4.25
CA ALA A 258 15.99 4.51 -5.09
C ALA A 258 16.65 3.25 -4.55
N LEU A 259 16.64 2.18 -5.34
CA LEU A 259 17.25 0.90 -5.00
C LEU A 259 18.59 0.78 -5.72
N ARG A 260 19.64 0.48 -4.96
CA ARG A 260 20.96 0.15 -5.47
C ARG A 260 21.40 -1.20 -4.91
N THR A 261 21.65 -2.16 -5.78
CA THR A 261 22.24 -3.44 -5.38
C THR A 261 23.62 -3.58 -6.01
N ILE A 262 24.57 -4.09 -5.24
CA ILE A 262 25.96 -4.28 -5.62
C ILE A 262 26.31 -5.74 -5.31
N TRP A 263 26.80 -6.43 -6.32
CA TRP A 263 27.39 -7.76 -6.22
C TRP A 263 28.86 -7.63 -6.52
N HIS A 264 29.70 -7.99 -5.56
CA HIS A 264 31.14 -7.92 -5.69
C HIS A 264 31.74 -9.29 -5.38
N VAL A 265 32.39 -9.89 -6.37
CA VAL A 265 33.08 -11.16 -6.21
C VAL A 265 34.54 -10.96 -6.54
N THR A 266 35.43 -11.32 -5.62
CA THR A 266 36.87 -11.23 -5.78
C THR A 266 37.53 -12.56 -5.52
N VAL A 267 38.60 -12.85 -6.25
CA VAL A 267 39.46 -14.00 -6.04
C VAL A 267 40.88 -13.48 -5.87
N ASP A 268 41.43 -13.73 -4.69
CA ASP A 268 42.77 -13.31 -4.31
C ASP A 268 43.76 -14.45 -4.54
N MET A 269 44.78 -14.15 -5.34
CA MET A 269 45.98 -14.96 -5.55
C MET A 269 47.20 -14.15 -5.09
N ASP A 270 48.28 -14.83 -4.71
CA ASP A 270 49.49 -14.16 -4.19
C ASP A 270 50.12 -13.15 -5.18
N PHE A 271 49.91 -13.37 -6.48
CA PHE A 271 50.49 -12.57 -7.56
C PHE A 271 49.45 -11.75 -8.35
N MET A 272 48.16 -12.02 -8.16
CA MET A 272 47.08 -11.44 -8.96
C MET A 272 45.77 -11.42 -8.18
N ARG A 273 45.04 -10.31 -8.29
CA ARG A 273 43.68 -10.17 -7.78
C ARG A 273 42.73 -9.93 -8.94
N ALA A 274 41.75 -10.82 -9.08
CA ALA A 274 40.71 -10.72 -10.09
C ALA A 274 39.36 -10.44 -9.42
N GLY A 275 38.56 -9.57 -10.01
CA GLY A 275 37.26 -9.20 -9.45
C GLY A 275 36.22 -8.86 -10.49
N VAL A 276 34.97 -9.14 -10.14
CA VAL A 276 33.78 -8.77 -10.90
C VAL A 276 32.84 -8.02 -9.96
N GLU A 277 32.45 -6.83 -10.36
CA GLU A 277 31.46 -6.01 -9.70
C GLU A 277 30.28 -5.80 -10.65
N VAL A 278 29.07 -6.12 -10.18
CA VAL A 278 27.81 -5.88 -10.88
C VAL A 278 26.96 -4.97 -10.00
N SER A 279 26.54 -3.82 -10.52
CA SER A 279 25.61 -2.96 -9.82
C SER A 279 24.32 -2.75 -10.62
N PHE A 280 23.20 -2.73 -9.89
CA PHE A 280 21.88 -2.45 -10.42
C PHE A 280 21.32 -1.24 -9.69
N GLU A 281 20.83 -0.26 -10.44
CA GLU A 281 20.33 1.00 -9.91
C GLU A 281 18.97 1.30 -10.54
N THR A 282 17.98 1.65 -9.72
CA THR A 282 16.65 2.03 -10.18
C THR A 282 16.01 3.05 -9.24
N GLU A 283 15.33 4.04 -9.81
CA GLU A 283 14.66 5.13 -9.08
C GLU A 283 13.16 5.08 -9.34
N VAL A 284 12.40 4.46 -8.45
CA VAL A 284 10.96 4.29 -8.59
C VAL A 284 10.21 5.44 -7.92
N GLY A 285 9.23 6.00 -8.62
CA GLY A 285 8.25 6.93 -8.06
C GLY A 285 6.84 6.36 -8.14
N LEU A 286 6.11 6.43 -7.03
CA LEU A 286 4.71 6.06 -6.93
C LEU A 286 3.95 7.21 -6.27
N ASP A 287 3.06 7.83 -7.03
CA ASP A 287 2.25 8.95 -6.58
C ASP A 287 0.81 8.48 -6.36
N PHE A 288 0.27 8.70 -5.17
CA PHE A 288 -1.12 8.46 -4.84
C PHE A 288 -1.86 9.79 -4.70
N VAL A 289 -2.77 10.07 -5.63
CA VAL A 289 -3.54 11.31 -5.67
C VAL A 289 -4.99 11.00 -5.36
N THR A 290 -5.57 11.70 -4.39
CA THR A 290 -7.00 11.64 -4.09
C THR A 290 -7.62 13.01 -4.24
N THR A 291 -8.60 13.11 -5.15
CA THR A 291 -9.41 14.30 -5.39
C THR A 291 -10.81 14.04 -4.84
N VAL A 292 -11.27 14.93 -3.97
CA VAL A 292 -12.59 14.87 -3.33
C VAL A 292 -13.35 16.15 -3.65
N GLN A 293 -14.48 16.02 -4.32
CA GLN A 293 -15.45 17.11 -4.47
C GLN A 293 -16.61 16.86 -3.52
N PHE A 294 -16.76 17.77 -2.55
CA PHE A 294 -17.75 17.69 -1.47
C PHE A 294 -18.87 18.73 -1.63
N SER A 295 -19.20 19.09 -2.86
CA SER A 295 -20.31 19.99 -3.20
C SER A 295 -21.68 19.38 -2.87
N ASP A 296 -21.91 18.15 -3.31
CA ASP A 296 -23.15 17.40 -3.15
C ASP A 296 -22.89 16.01 -2.55
N TYR A 297 -23.85 15.51 -1.77
CA TYR A 297 -23.81 14.15 -1.24
C TYR A 297 -24.48 13.16 -2.21
N PRO A 298 -23.88 12.01 -2.54
CA PRO A 298 -22.59 11.48 -2.06
C PRO A 298 -21.39 12.19 -2.70
N PHE A 299 -20.31 12.38 -1.91
CA PHE A 299 -19.09 13.02 -2.38
C PHE A 299 -18.47 12.27 -3.55
N LEU A 300 -17.99 13.03 -4.54
CA LEU A 300 -17.22 12.47 -5.65
C LEU A 300 -15.77 12.31 -5.18
N VAL A 301 -15.35 11.06 -5.04
CA VAL A 301 -13.98 10.69 -4.67
C VAL A 301 -13.33 9.98 -5.85
N CYS A 302 -12.25 10.56 -6.38
CA CYS A 302 -11.40 9.94 -7.38
C CYS A 302 -10.01 9.71 -6.80
N MET A 303 -9.57 8.46 -6.84
CA MET A 303 -8.24 8.05 -6.42
C MET A 303 -7.44 7.56 -7.62
N GLN A 304 -6.20 7.98 -7.69
CA GLN A 304 -5.23 7.59 -8.73
C GLN A 304 -3.97 7.08 -8.06
N MET A 305 -3.49 5.94 -8.55
CA MET A 305 -2.20 5.36 -8.17
C MET A 305 -1.33 5.36 -9.42
N ASP A 306 -0.49 6.37 -9.55
CA ASP A 306 0.37 6.58 -10.72
C ASP A 306 1.80 6.11 -10.43
N LYS A 307 2.34 5.33 -11.36
CA LYS A 307 3.73 4.90 -11.35
C LYS A 307 4.48 5.75 -12.34
N THR A 308 5.38 6.60 -11.87
CA THR A 308 6.16 7.49 -12.74
C THR A 308 7.12 6.68 -13.61
N THR A 309 7.47 7.23 -14.77
CA THR A 309 8.50 6.63 -15.63
C THR A 309 9.85 6.68 -14.92
N PHE A 310 10.58 5.57 -14.89
CA PHE A 310 11.83 5.49 -14.13
C PHE A 310 13.01 4.94 -14.93
N PRO A 311 14.24 5.41 -14.66
CA PRO A 311 15.45 4.82 -15.21
C PRO A 311 15.81 3.51 -14.49
N TYR A 312 16.35 2.58 -15.28
CA TYR A 312 16.97 1.35 -14.83
C TYR A 312 18.37 1.27 -15.44
N SER A 313 19.39 1.14 -14.60
CA SER A 313 20.79 1.05 -15.03
C SER A 313 21.50 -0.16 -14.45
N GLU A 314 22.22 -0.86 -15.32
CA GLU A 314 23.08 -1.99 -15.00
C GLU A 314 24.53 -1.59 -15.30
N HIS A 315 25.43 -1.81 -14.35
CA HIS A 315 26.86 -1.62 -14.52
C HIS A 315 27.59 -2.92 -14.23
N LEU A 316 28.53 -3.29 -15.11
CA LEU A 316 29.40 -4.44 -14.98
C LEU A 316 30.84 -3.98 -15.11
N SER A 317 31.62 -4.16 -14.05
CA SER A 317 33.05 -3.88 -14.02
C SER A 317 33.80 -5.18 -13.75
N LYS A 318 34.70 -5.55 -14.66
CA LYS A 318 35.64 -6.66 -14.48
C LYS A 318 37.03 -6.08 -14.38
N TYR A 319 37.81 -6.54 -13.42
CA TYR A 319 39.19 -6.09 -13.28
C TYR A 319 40.13 -7.22 -12.90
N GLU A 320 41.35 -7.12 -13.41
CA GLU A 320 42.48 -7.96 -13.07
C GLU A 320 43.64 -7.04 -12.68
N SER A 321 44.15 -7.23 -11.48
CA SER A 321 45.26 -6.44 -10.93
C SER A 321 46.42 -7.36 -10.61
N LEU A 322 47.58 -7.08 -11.20
CA LEU A 322 48.82 -7.79 -10.92
C LEU A 322 49.60 -7.05 -9.83
N SER A 323 50.34 -7.79 -8.99
CA SER A 323 51.22 -7.20 -7.97
C SER A 323 52.29 -6.25 -8.56
N SER A 324 52.56 -6.35 -9.86
CA SER A 324 53.45 -5.47 -10.63
C SER A 324 52.85 -4.10 -11.00
N GLY A 325 51.60 -3.81 -10.63
CA GLY A 325 50.92 -2.54 -10.89
C GLY A 325 50.20 -2.43 -12.25
N LYS A 326 50.27 -3.48 -13.08
CA LYS A 326 49.47 -3.56 -14.31
C LYS A 326 48.04 -3.97 -13.98
N ASN A 327 47.08 -3.11 -14.33
CA ASN A 327 45.65 -3.35 -14.12
C ASN A 327 44.92 -3.36 -15.46
N VAL A 328 44.14 -4.42 -15.71
CA VAL A 328 43.20 -4.50 -16.84
C VAL A 328 41.81 -4.31 -16.28
N VAL A 329 41.07 -3.32 -16.78
CA VAL A 329 39.69 -3.03 -16.35
C VAL A 329 38.79 -2.97 -17.58
N GLN A 330 37.73 -3.77 -17.57
CA GLN A 330 36.67 -3.74 -18.58
C GLN A 330 35.37 -3.31 -17.93
N ARG A 331 34.74 -2.26 -18.45
CA ARG A 331 33.45 -1.75 -17.98
C ARG A 331 32.39 -1.85 -19.07
N LYS A 332 31.20 -2.28 -18.71
CA LYS A 332 29.99 -2.22 -19.54
C LYS A 332 28.87 -1.60 -18.73
N SER A 333 28.07 -0.76 -19.37
CA SER A 333 26.88 -0.18 -18.75
C SER A 333 25.71 -0.21 -19.71
N LYS A 334 24.53 -0.51 -19.20
CA LYS A 334 23.27 -0.46 -19.95
C LYS A 334 22.31 0.42 -19.17
N LYS A 335 21.65 1.34 -19.86
CA LYS A 335 20.57 2.16 -19.30
C LYS A 335 19.31 1.93 -20.12
N THR A 336 18.21 1.66 -19.45
CA THR A 336 16.89 1.49 -20.07
C THR A 336 15.88 2.27 -19.24
N GLN A 337 14.82 2.74 -19.88
CA GLN A 337 13.76 3.47 -19.22
C GLN A 337 12.51 2.59 -19.16
N VAL A 338 11.93 2.44 -17.98
CA VAL A 338 10.70 1.69 -17.77
C VAL A 338 9.53 2.67 -17.78
N SER A 339 8.59 2.45 -18.70
CA SER A 339 7.42 3.32 -18.86
C SER A 339 6.56 3.37 -17.61
N GLY A 340 6.07 4.59 -17.30
CA GLY A 340 5.06 4.82 -16.28
C GLY A 340 3.71 4.19 -16.63
N SER A 341 2.85 4.06 -15.63
CA SER A 341 1.52 3.46 -15.78
C SER A 341 0.65 3.76 -14.56
N GLU A 342 -0.64 4.01 -14.76
CA GLU A 342 -1.61 4.01 -13.67
C GLU A 342 -2.08 2.59 -13.33
N PHE A 343 -2.33 2.34 -12.05
CA PHE A 343 -2.90 1.07 -11.58
C PHE A 343 -4.41 1.20 -11.34
N PRO A 344 -5.23 0.29 -11.91
CA PRO A 344 -6.68 0.38 -11.77
C PRO A 344 -7.12 0.01 -10.35
N LEU A 345 -7.97 0.84 -9.75
CA LEU A 345 -8.62 0.51 -8.48
C LEU A 345 -9.95 -0.21 -8.73
N HIS A 346 -10.88 -0.16 -7.77
CA HIS A 346 -12.22 -0.70 -7.95
C HIS A 346 -13.03 0.06 -9.01
N GLN A 347 -13.96 -0.63 -9.65
CA GLN A 347 -14.72 -0.09 -10.77
C GLN A 347 -15.52 1.19 -10.41
N GLU A 348 -16.01 1.28 -9.17
CA GLU A 348 -16.76 2.45 -8.71
C GLU A 348 -15.86 3.69 -8.66
N ASN A 349 -14.59 3.55 -8.24
CA ASN A 349 -13.61 4.64 -8.35
C ASN A 349 -13.40 5.09 -9.79
N SER A 350 -13.26 4.17 -10.75
CA SER A 350 -13.15 4.55 -12.17
C SER A 350 -14.39 5.30 -12.66
N ASN A 351 -15.59 4.94 -12.18
CA ASN A 351 -16.83 5.65 -12.52
C ASN A 351 -16.87 7.05 -11.88
N MET A 352 -16.34 7.22 -10.67
CA MET A 352 -16.22 8.53 -10.01
C MET A 352 -15.18 9.41 -10.72
N CYS A 353 -14.00 8.85 -11.04
CA CYS A 353 -12.97 9.57 -11.78
C CYS A 353 -13.45 10.05 -13.14
N LYS A 354 -14.25 9.25 -13.87
CA LYS A 354 -14.89 9.72 -15.11
C LYS A 354 -15.72 10.99 -14.89
N LYS A 355 -16.52 11.06 -13.84
CA LYS A 355 -17.32 12.26 -13.55
C LYS A 355 -16.45 13.48 -13.19
N VAL A 356 -15.40 13.26 -12.39
CA VAL A 356 -14.46 14.34 -11.99
C VAL A 356 -13.72 14.91 -13.21
N PHE A 357 -13.33 14.06 -14.17
CA PHE A 357 -12.61 14.51 -15.35
C PHE A 357 -13.52 14.89 -16.53
N ASP A 358 -14.75 14.39 -16.61
CA ASP A 358 -15.72 14.80 -17.63
C ASP A 358 -16.14 16.28 -17.46
N SER A 359 -16.09 16.82 -16.23
CA SER A 359 -16.36 18.24 -15.98
C SER A 359 -15.24 19.20 -16.42
N SER A 360 -14.16 18.70 -17.04
CA SER A 360 -12.99 19.50 -17.45
C SER A 360 -12.94 19.87 -18.94
N TRP A 361 -14.06 19.80 -19.66
CA TRP A 361 -14.20 20.21 -21.07
C TRP A 361 -15.32 21.23 -21.28
#